data_AF-A0A444UZF3-F1
#
_entry.id   AF-A0A444UZF3-F1
#
_cell.length_a   1.000
_cell.length_b   1.000
_cell.length_c   1.000
_cell.angle_alpha   90.00
_cell.angle_beta   90.00
_cell.angle_gamma   90.00
#
_symmetry.space_group_name_H-M   'P 1'
#
loop_
_entity.id
_entity.type
_entity.pdbx_description
1 polymer ?
#
loop_
_entity_poly.entity_id
_entity_poly.type
_entity_poly.pdbx_seq_one_letter_code
_entity_poly.pdbx_strand_id
1 'polypeptide(L)'
;MKARRKETTGSPPVSELLRTEFGKNTDSFTLVSTVRTLTELSESVCFIKAGSVEGTGFLLFGNYILTCAHVVEKILTESQPVSADFKYEKPVKSLEPLAVKPQIVAYDRKLDYALLELDQGSAPLPPALITRLGVPPASGGVCIIGHPSGSAKKIDPCSVIEFEEHQDKKCQKQCRVQVITRNSFEELRDGKRLSYNTCFYDGASGSPVLNDKFQLVAMHTGGYWYQLWTGKTQNVIEYGTHVTVILKNVLQELFRVASENPERLAVLKMLVEDACRIPVAREILKQSVTNDLQRYELLKGMTDRSSLLDELLNECEEENRMELD
;
A
#
# COMPACT_ATOMS: atom_id res chain seq x y z
N MET A 1 54.30 -47.96 -15.63
CA MET A 1 52.92 -47.80 -15.11
C MET A 1 52.88 -46.55 -14.23
N LYS A 2 52.07 -45.55 -14.61
CA LYS A 2 51.83 -44.33 -13.81
C LYS A 2 50.76 -44.63 -12.76
N ALA A 3 51.05 -44.44 -11.47
CA ALA A 3 50.04 -44.47 -10.43
C ALA A 3 49.35 -43.09 -10.37
N ARG A 4 48.04 -43.10 -10.63
CA ARG A 4 47.13 -41.95 -10.66
C ARG A 4 46.87 -41.50 -9.20
N ARG A 5 47.26 -40.27 -8.84
CA ARG A 5 46.80 -39.61 -7.61
C ARG A 5 45.29 -39.37 -7.75
N LYS A 6 44.48 -39.96 -6.87
CA LYS A 6 43.08 -39.56 -6.68
C LYS A 6 43.11 -38.28 -5.84
N GLU A 7 42.72 -37.16 -6.44
CA GLU A 7 42.35 -35.97 -5.69
C GLU A 7 41.04 -36.27 -4.96
N THR A 8 41.12 -36.41 -3.64
CA THR A 8 39.95 -36.36 -2.76
C THR A 8 39.56 -34.90 -2.62
N THR A 9 38.44 -34.52 -3.22
CA THR A 9 37.74 -33.26 -2.96
C THR A 9 37.34 -33.22 -1.49
N GLY A 10 38.19 -32.61 -0.66
CA GLY A 10 37.91 -32.39 0.76
C GLY A 10 36.73 -31.44 0.91
N SER A 11 35.74 -31.86 1.70
CA SER A 11 34.72 -30.96 2.27
C SER A 11 35.39 -29.71 2.84
N PRO A 12 34.79 -28.50 2.68
CA PRO A 12 35.37 -27.29 3.23
C PRO A 12 35.60 -27.49 4.75
N PRO A 13 36.75 -27.05 5.28
CA PRO A 13 37.07 -27.21 6.68
C PRO A 13 35.97 -26.60 7.56
N VAL A 14 35.62 -27.29 8.65
CA VAL A 14 34.53 -26.91 9.58
C VAL A 14 34.63 -25.45 10.04
N SER A 15 35.84 -24.88 10.12
CA SER A 15 36.07 -23.46 10.44
C SER A 15 35.51 -22.48 9.40
N GLU A 16 35.48 -22.88 8.13
CA GLU A 16 34.97 -22.10 7.01
C GLU A 16 33.43 -22.16 6.97
N LEU A 17 32.86 -23.34 7.22
CA LEU A 17 31.42 -23.50 7.48
C LEU A 17 30.95 -22.65 8.67
N LEU A 18 31.66 -22.72 9.81
CA LEU A 18 31.32 -21.91 10.99
C LEU A 18 31.50 -20.41 10.76
N ARG A 19 32.50 -19.96 9.99
CA ARG A 19 32.61 -18.53 9.63
C ARG A 19 31.50 -18.07 8.69
N THR A 20 31.00 -18.96 7.84
CA THR A 20 29.90 -18.65 6.91
C THR A 20 28.54 -18.67 7.62
N GLU A 21 28.36 -19.51 8.65
CA GLU A 21 27.14 -19.58 9.47
C GLU A 21 27.10 -18.58 10.63
N PHE A 22 28.25 -18.19 11.20
CA PHE A 22 28.34 -17.30 12.38
C PHE A 22 28.99 -15.94 12.10
N GLY A 23 29.52 -15.71 10.90
CA GLY A 23 29.85 -14.37 10.46
C GLY A 23 28.56 -13.56 10.36
N LYS A 24 28.43 -12.48 11.14
CA LYS A 24 27.36 -11.50 10.88
C LYS A 24 27.56 -11.02 9.44
N ASN A 25 26.65 -11.40 8.54
CA ASN A 25 26.61 -10.81 7.21
C ASN A 25 26.57 -9.30 7.39
N THR A 26 27.60 -8.60 6.92
CA THR A 26 27.64 -7.14 7.00
C THR A 26 26.53 -6.50 6.17
N ASP A 27 25.81 -7.24 5.34
CA ASP A 27 24.63 -6.77 4.62
C ASP A 27 23.34 -6.81 5.48
N SER A 28 23.44 -7.23 6.76
CA SER A 28 22.28 -7.37 7.67
C SER A 28 22.08 -6.18 8.63
N PHE A 29 22.76 -5.04 8.44
CA PHE A 29 22.52 -3.86 9.27
C PHE A 29 21.59 -2.87 8.58
N THR A 30 20.57 -2.41 9.30
CA THR A 30 19.74 -1.28 8.89
C THR A 30 20.44 0.01 9.29
N LEU A 31 20.63 0.94 8.35
CA LEU A 31 21.17 2.26 8.67
C LEU A 31 20.26 2.97 9.68
N VAL A 32 20.86 3.70 10.64
CA VAL A 32 20.08 4.46 11.63
C VAL A 32 19.19 5.52 10.96
N SER A 33 19.64 6.10 9.85
CA SER A 33 18.83 6.99 9.03
C SER A 33 17.57 6.31 8.48
N THR A 34 17.70 5.07 7.99
CA THR A 34 16.57 4.25 7.52
C THR A 34 15.56 4.03 8.65
N VAL A 35 16.01 3.64 9.85
CA VAL A 35 15.12 3.45 11.00
C VAL A 35 14.42 4.77 11.35
N ARG A 36 15.15 5.89 11.42
CA ARG A 36 14.57 7.20 11.72
C ARG A 36 13.50 7.61 10.71
N THR A 37 13.78 7.48 9.42
CA THR A 37 12.81 7.82 8.37
C THR A 37 11.57 6.92 8.44
N LEU A 38 11.73 5.62 8.69
CA LEU A 38 10.57 4.73 8.87
C LEU A 38 9.77 5.06 10.13
N THR A 39 10.43 5.48 11.23
CA THR A 39 9.74 5.98 12.42
C THR A 39 8.93 7.25 12.11
N GLU A 40 9.51 8.22 11.41
CA GLU A 40 8.80 9.44 10.99
C GLU A 40 7.58 9.10 10.11
N LEU A 41 7.71 8.19 9.16
CA LEU A 41 6.60 7.75 8.31
C LEU A 41 5.54 6.95 9.07
N SER A 42 5.93 6.28 10.16
CA SER A 42 5.00 5.53 11.01
C SER A 42 4.01 6.42 11.78
N GLU A 43 4.31 7.71 11.91
CA GLU A 43 3.41 8.70 12.53
C GLU A 43 2.13 8.87 11.72
N SER A 44 2.20 8.69 10.39
CA SER A 44 1.05 8.75 9.48
C SER A 44 0.19 7.50 9.49
N VAL A 45 0.58 6.45 10.22
CA VAL A 45 -0.11 5.16 10.29
C VAL A 45 -0.94 5.09 11.56
N CYS A 46 -2.24 4.82 11.41
CA CYS A 46 -3.19 4.72 12.50
C CYS A 46 -3.74 3.31 12.67
N PHE A 47 -4.03 2.98 13.92
CA PHE A 47 -4.83 1.82 14.28
C PHE A 47 -6.32 2.17 14.16
N ILE A 48 -7.07 1.41 13.36
CA ILE A 48 -8.51 1.59 13.20
C ILE A 48 -9.23 0.61 14.12
N LYS A 49 -10.20 1.12 14.89
CA LYS A 49 -10.99 0.31 15.81
C LYS A 49 -12.46 0.70 15.81
N ALA A 50 -13.34 -0.31 15.76
CA ALA A 50 -14.75 -0.21 16.06
C ALA A 50 -15.21 -1.51 16.73
N GLY A 51 -15.61 -1.45 18.01
CA GLY A 51 -16.04 -2.64 18.74
C GLY A 51 -14.94 -3.70 18.81
N SER A 52 -15.21 -4.88 18.25
CA SER A 52 -14.24 -5.99 18.15
C SER A 52 -13.42 -5.97 16.86
N VAL A 53 -13.78 -5.13 15.89
CA VAL A 53 -13.09 -5.02 14.61
C VAL A 53 -11.89 -4.09 14.73
N GLU A 54 -10.78 -4.57 14.17
CA GLU A 54 -9.48 -3.93 14.20
C GLU A 54 -8.86 -3.95 12.80
N GLY A 55 -8.14 -2.89 12.46
CA GLY A 55 -7.44 -2.77 11.18
C GLY A 55 -6.36 -1.69 11.22
N THR A 56 -5.68 -1.50 10.10
CA THR A 56 -4.71 -0.43 9.92
C THR A 56 -5.25 0.57 8.89
N GLY A 57 -4.85 1.82 9.02
CA GLY A 57 -5.00 2.82 7.97
C GLY A 57 -3.84 3.80 8.00
N PHE A 58 -3.81 4.71 7.05
CA PHE A 58 -2.84 5.80 7.04
C PHE A 58 -3.41 7.08 6.46
N LEU A 59 -2.89 8.22 6.91
CA LEU A 59 -3.27 9.53 6.38
C LEU A 59 -2.75 9.70 4.95
N LEU A 60 -3.67 9.76 3.99
CA LEU A 60 -3.33 9.95 2.59
C LEU A 60 -3.09 11.41 2.27
N PHE A 61 -4.08 12.28 2.51
CA PHE A 61 -4.05 13.73 2.26
C PHE A 61 -5.03 14.45 3.19
N GLY A 62 -4.83 15.75 3.46
CA GLY A 62 -5.70 16.54 4.34
C GLY A 62 -6.01 15.84 5.67
N ASN A 63 -7.29 15.54 5.91
CA ASN A 63 -7.80 14.73 7.02
C ASN A 63 -8.39 13.39 6.56
N TYR A 64 -7.98 12.88 5.40
CA TYR A 64 -8.51 11.68 4.79
C TYR A 64 -7.54 10.51 4.93
N ILE A 65 -8.03 9.41 5.51
CA ILE A 65 -7.27 8.17 5.67
C ILE A 65 -7.69 7.13 4.64
N LEU A 66 -6.72 6.33 4.19
CA LEU A 66 -6.99 5.10 3.44
C LEU A 66 -6.96 3.90 4.39
N THR A 67 -7.85 2.94 4.12
CA THR A 67 -7.84 1.59 4.68
C THR A 67 -8.48 0.61 3.69
N CYS A 68 -8.56 -0.67 4.04
CA CYS A 68 -9.20 -1.67 3.20
C CYS A 68 -10.73 -1.60 3.22
N ALA A 69 -11.35 -1.84 2.06
CA ALA A 69 -12.81 -1.93 1.94
C ALA A 69 -13.38 -3.00 2.88
N HIS A 70 -12.74 -4.17 2.95
CA HIS A 70 -13.22 -5.25 3.81
C HIS A 70 -13.08 -4.95 5.31
N VAL A 71 -12.15 -4.06 5.72
CA VAL A 71 -12.07 -3.58 7.11
C VAL A 71 -13.30 -2.74 7.40
N VAL A 72 -13.66 -1.82 6.51
CA VAL A 72 -14.87 -1.00 6.64
C VAL A 72 -16.14 -1.84 6.61
N GLU A 73 -16.25 -2.84 5.73
CA GLU A 73 -17.39 -3.77 5.69
C GLU A 73 -17.61 -4.47 7.04
N LYS A 74 -16.53 -4.92 7.70
CA LYS A 74 -16.61 -5.51 9.04
C LYS A 74 -17.03 -4.47 10.09
N ILE A 75 -16.46 -3.27 10.03
CA ILE A 75 -16.79 -2.16 10.93
C ILE A 75 -18.27 -1.77 10.83
N LEU A 76 -18.88 -1.80 9.65
CA LEU A 76 -20.30 -1.51 9.46
C LEU A 76 -21.24 -2.51 10.17
N THR A 77 -20.71 -3.65 10.62
CA THR A 77 -21.45 -4.63 11.44
C THR A 77 -21.37 -4.35 12.94
N GLU A 78 -20.51 -3.41 13.36
CA GLU A 78 -20.30 -3.03 14.75
C GLU A 78 -21.20 -1.85 15.14
N SER A 79 -21.64 -1.83 16.40
CA SER A 79 -22.48 -0.74 16.94
C SER A 79 -21.66 0.45 17.43
N GLN A 80 -20.35 0.26 17.59
CA GLN A 80 -19.44 1.23 18.18
C GLN A 80 -18.92 2.21 17.11
N PRO A 81 -18.72 3.48 17.47
CA PRO A 81 -18.15 4.45 16.54
C PRO A 81 -16.73 4.04 16.13
N VAL A 82 -16.40 4.39 14.89
CA VAL A 82 -15.09 4.13 14.31
C VAL A 82 -14.11 5.18 14.80
N SER A 83 -12.92 4.73 15.17
CA SER A 83 -11.83 5.60 15.60
C SER A 83 -10.52 5.23 14.93
N ALA A 84 -9.67 6.23 14.73
CA ALA A 84 -8.33 6.11 14.16
C ALA A 84 -7.31 6.67 15.15
N ASP A 85 -6.33 5.86 15.52
CA ASP A 85 -5.36 6.17 16.55
C ASP A 85 -3.93 6.12 16.01
N PHE A 86 -3.38 7.30 15.72
CA PHE A 86 -2.01 7.46 15.21
C PHE A 86 -0.95 7.18 16.28
N LYS A 87 -1.31 7.32 17.57
CA LYS A 87 -0.40 7.16 18.72
C LYS A 87 -0.42 5.75 19.30
N TYR A 88 -1.24 4.85 18.76
CA TYR A 88 -1.26 3.46 19.18
C TYR A 88 0.06 2.77 18.83
N GLU A 89 0.92 2.53 19.81
CA GLU A 89 2.17 1.77 19.60
C GLU A 89 2.10 0.36 20.15
N LYS A 90 1.25 0.11 21.14
CA LYS A 90 1.12 -1.17 21.85
C LYS A 90 -0.30 -1.32 22.43
N PRO A 91 -0.73 -2.56 22.79
CA PRO A 91 -2.05 -2.86 23.36
C PRO A 91 -2.29 -2.29 24.76
N VAL A 92 -2.24 -0.97 24.87
CA VAL A 92 -2.60 -0.17 26.03
C VAL A 92 -3.67 0.81 25.55
N LYS A 93 -4.60 1.16 26.44
CA LYS A 93 -5.63 2.15 26.13
C LYS A 93 -4.94 3.47 25.74
N SER A 94 -4.99 3.80 24.46
CA SER A 94 -4.57 5.11 24.00
C SER A 94 -5.52 6.17 24.49
N LEU A 95 -4.97 7.35 24.75
CA LEU A 95 -5.69 8.43 25.42
C LEU A 95 -6.39 9.38 24.43
N GLU A 96 -6.02 9.35 23.14
CA GLU A 96 -6.42 10.39 22.17
C GLU A 96 -6.69 9.83 20.75
N PRO A 97 -7.56 8.81 20.57
CA PRO A 97 -7.99 8.41 19.24
C PRO A 97 -8.87 9.49 18.59
N LEU A 98 -8.73 9.68 17.27
CA LEU A 98 -9.58 10.57 16.49
C LEU A 98 -10.84 9.83 16.02
N ALA A 99 -11.99 10.51 16.06
CA ALA A 99 -13.21 9.96 15.49
C ALA A 99 -13.11 9.94 13.96
N VAL A 100 -13.71 8.92 13.34
CA VAL A 100 -13.89 8.86 11.89
C VAL A 100 -15.34 9.19 11.58
N LYS A 101 -15.57 10.09 10.61
CA LYS A 101 -16.93 10.45 10.19
C LYS A 101 -17.63 9.24 9.57
N PRO A 102 -18.96 9.11 9.74
CA PRO A 102 -19.71 7.93 9.30
C PRO A 102 -19.82 7.80 7.78
N GLN A 103 -19.64 8.89 7.03
CA GLN A 103 -19.80 8.90 5.59
C GLN A 103 -18.52 8.41 4.89
N ILE A 104 -18.64 7.39 4.05
CA ILE A 104 -17.54 6.89 3.23
C ILE A 104 -17.34 7.82 2.04
N VAL A 105 -16.11 8.28 1.83
CA VAL A 105 -15.78 9.33 0.85
C VAL A 105 -15.67 8.75 -0.55
N ALA A 106 -14.91 7.66 -0.67
CA ALA A 106 -14.77 6.83 -1.86
C ALA A 106 -14.52 5.39 -1.41
N TYR A 107 -14.94 4.41 -2.21
CA TYR A 107 -14.84 3.00 -1.87
C TYR A 107 -14.90 2.15 -3.14
N ASP A 108 -14.05 1.14 -3.22
CA ASP A 108 -14.14 0.11 -4.26
C ASP A 108 -13.78 -1.26 -3.67
N ARG A 109 -14.73 -2.19 -3.77
CA ARG A 109 -14.59 -3.54 -3.24
C ARG A 109 -13.58 -4.41 -4.01
N LYS A 110 -13.41 -4.17 -5.31
CA LYS A 110 -12.51 -4.97 -6.16
C LYS A 110 -11.05 -4.55 -5.97
N LEU A 111 -10.81 -3.26 -5.78
CA LEU A 111 -9.51 -2.70 -5.41
C LEU A 111 -9.22 -2.79 -3.91
N ASP A 112 -10.25 -3.14 -3.12
CA ASP A 112 -10.22 -3.33 -1.68
C ASP A 112 -9.72 -2.09 -0.92
N TYR A 113 -10.28 -0.92 -1.22
CA TYR A 113 -10.00 0.31 -0.49
C TYR A 113 -11.25 1.06 -0.06
N ALA A 114 -11.10 1.84 1.01
CA ALA A 114 -12.03 2.86 1.45
C ALA A 114 -11.27 4.12 1.85
N LEU A 115 -11.76 5.27 1.39
CA LEU A 115 -11.31 6.59 1.81
C LEU A 115 -12.29 7.13 2.86
N LEU A 116 -11.77 7.43 4.04
CA LEU A 116 -12.56 7.88 5.19
C LEU A 116 -12.09 9.26 5.63
N GLU A 117 -12.99 10.05 6.18
CA GLU A 117 -12.67 11.38 6.70
C GLU A 117 -12.55 11.34 8.23
N LEU A 118 -11.49 11.92 8.78
CA LEU A 118 -11.33 12.13 10.21
C LEU A 118 -12.16 13.32 10.68
N ASP A 119 -12.67 13.23 11.91
CA ASP A 119 -13.18 14.37 12.66
C ASP A 119 -12.09 14.85 13.63
N GLN A 120 -11.15 15.64 13.12
CA GLN A 120 -9.97 16.09 13.86
C GLN A 120 -10.21 17.36 14.69
N GLY A 121 -11.29 18.11 14.43
CA GLY A 121 -11.46 19.45 15.01
C GLY A 121 -10.20 20.32 14.78
N SER A 122 -9.53 20.71 15.86
CA SER A 122 -8.26 21.45 15.84
C SER A 122 -7.03 20.60 16.15
N ALA A 123 -7.17 19.28 16.28
CA ALA A 123 -6.05 18.39 16.58
C ALA A 123 -5.05 18.37 15.41
N PRO A 124 -3.74 18.47 15.69
CA PRO A 124 -2.73 18.37 14.65
C PRO A 124 -2.71 16.95 14.08
N LEU A 125 -2.61 16.84 12.76
CA LEU A 125 -2.44 15.58 12.04
C LEU A 125 -0.97 15.35 11.66
N PRO A 126 -0.52 14.10 11.58
CA PRO A 126 0.81 13.77 11.08
C PRO A 126 0.94 14.15 9.59
N PRO A 127 2.16 14.14 9.01
CA PRO A 127 2.34 14.38 7.58
C PRO A 127 1.55 13.39 6.72
N ALA A 128 0.96 13.87 5.63
CA ALA A 128 0.22 13.07 4.67
C ALA A 128 1.16 12.27 3.75
N LEU A 129 0.86 10.97 3.53
CA LEU A 129 1.72 10.10 2.72
C LEU A 129 1.60 10.33 1.20
N ILE A 130 0.61 11.09 0.72
CA ILE A 130 0.51 11.47 -0.70
C ILE A 130 1.78 12.19 -1.19
N THR A 131 2.46 12.91 -0.29
CA THR A 131 3.71 13.64 -0.57
C THR A 131 4.89 12.72 -0.93
N ARG A 132 4.74 11.42 -0.64
CA ARG A 132 5.75 10.39 -0.87
C ARG A 132 5.29 9.39 -1.94
N LEU A 133 4.34 9.71 -2.80
CA LEU A 133 3.90 8.76 -3.83
C LEU A 133 5.06 8.31 -4.74
N GLY A 134 5.09 7.03 -5.04
CA GLY A 134 6.05 6.41 -5.93
C GLY A 134 5.42 5.37 -6.83
N VAL A 135 6.24 4.81 -7.71
CA VAL A 135 5.85 3.71 -8.59
C VAL A 135 6.24 2.38 -7.91
N PRO A 136 5.35 1.37 -7.91
CA PRO A 136 5.67 0.04 -7.42
C PRO A 136 6.93 -0.53 -8.08
N PRO A 137 7.88 -1.07 -7.32
CA PRO A 137 9.05 -1.72 -7.89
C PRO A 137 8.66 -3.07 -8.51
N ALA A 138 9.33 -3.45 -9.61
CA ALA A 138 9.15 -4.77 -10.20
C ALA A 138 9.73 -5.89 -9.31
N SER A 139 10.77 -5.56 -8.53
CA SER A 139 11.50 -6.47 -7.65
C SER A 139 12.21 -5.74 -6.52
N GLY A 140 12.77 -6.49 -5.57
CA GLY A 140 13.56 -5.92 -4.46
C GLY A 140 12.79 -5.80 -3.15
N GLY A 141 13.24 -4.88 -2.29
CA GLY A 141 12.70 -4.70 -0.94
C GLY A 141 11.58 -3.66 -0.88
N VAL A 142 10.55 -3.98 -0.11
CA VAL A 142 9.54 -3.03 0.36
C VAL A 142 9.42 -3.11 1.88
N CYS A 143 8.76 -2.13 2.48
CA CYS A 143 8.54 -2.07 3.92
C CYS A 143 7.07 -1.81 4.20
N ILE A 144 6.48 -2.62 5.09
CA ILE A 144 5.10 -2.45 5.55
C ILE A 144 5.11 -1.91 6.97
N ILE A 145 4.25 -0.94 7.27
CA ILE A 145 4.12 -0.36 8.62
C ILE A 145 2.67 -0.47 9.06
N GLY A 146 2.39 -1.09 10.21
CA GLY A 146 1.01 -1.31 10.62
C GLY A 146 0.82 -2.10 11.89
N HIS A 147 -0.40 -2.57 12.11
CA HIS A 147 -0.85 -3.19 13.36
C HIS A 147 -1.26 -4.65 13.17
N PRO A 148 -0.32 -5.56 12.86
CA PRO A 148 -0.66 -6.97 12.71
C PRO A 148 -1.25 -7.51 14.02
N SER A 149 -2.40 -8.16 13.88
CA SER A 149 -3.24 -8.78 14.89
C SER A 149 -3.70 -7.82 15.99
N GLY A 150 -3.89 -6.55 15.64
CA GLY A 150 -4.22 -5.50 16.62
C GLY A 150 -3.12 -5.24 17.66
N SER A 151 -1.95 -5.84 17.44
CA SER A 151 -0.83 -5.79 18.38
C SER A 151 -0.03 -4.49 18.22
N ALA A 152 1.17 -4.47 18.79
CA ALA A 152 2.07 -3.33 18.68
C ALA A 152 2.30 -2.94 17.20
N LYS A 153 2.49 -1.63 16.96
CA LYS A 153 2.87 -1.13 15.64
C LYS A 153 4.21 -1.75 15.25
N LYS A 154 4.28 -2.33 14.05
CA LYS A 154 5.47 -2.99 13.54
C LYS A 154 5.89 -2.38 12.20
N ILE A 155 7.16 -2.60 11.88
CA ILE A 155 7.80 -2.30 10.60
C ILE A 155 8.33 -3.64 10.09
N ASP A 156 7.91 -4.06 8.90
CA ASP A 156 8.35 -5.29 8.26
C ASP A 156 9.02 -5.02 6.91
N PRO A 157 10.36 -5.00 6.86
CA PRO A 157 11.11 -5.06 5.62
C PRO A 157 10.94 -6.44 4.98
N CYS A 158 10.27 -6.49 3.82
CA CYS A 158 9.96 -7.71 3.08
C CYS A 158 10.39 -7.61 1.62
N SER A 159 10.44 -8.76 0.94
CA SER A 159 10.85 -8.84 -0.47
C SER A 159 9.64 -9.02 -1.38
N VAL A 160 9.62 -8.28 -2.47
CA VAL A 160 8.67 -8.43 -3.57
C VAL A 160 8.85 -9.82 -4.18
N ILE A 161 7.73 -10.51 -4.41
CA ILE A 161 7.68 -11.79 -5.09
C ILE A 161 7.43 -11.52 -6.57
N GLU A 162 8.44 -11.81 -7.39
CA GLU A 162 8.34 -11.75 -8.84
C GLU A 162 7.58 -12.97 -9.38
N PHE A 163 6.54 -12.73 -10.17
CA PHE A 163 5.92 -13.77 -11.00
C PHE A 163 6.55 -13.71 -12.39
N GLU A 164 7.70 -14.36 -12.58
CA GLU A 164 8.27 -14.49 -13.93
C GLU A 164 7.31 -15.26 -14.85
N GLU A 165 7.05 -14.71 -16.05
CA GLU A 165 6.14 -15.35 -17.00
C GLU A 165 6.64 -16.73 -17.50
N HIS A 166 7.92 -17.05 -17.30
CA HIS A 166 8.61 -18.17 -17.93
C HIS A 166 9.55 -18.96 -16.99
N GLN A 167 9.04 -19.59 -15.94
CA GLN A 167 9.75 -20.73 -15.30
C GLN A 167 8.86 -21.95 -15.14
N ASP A 168 8.62 -22.59 -16.28
CA ASP A 168 8.14 -23.96 -16.36
C ASP A 168 9.33 -24.93 -16.16
N LYS A 169 9.14 -25.95 -15.30
CA LYS A 169 9.83 -27.27 -15.28
C LYS A 169 10.93 -27.60 -14.24
N LYS A 170 11.04 -27.01 -13.04
CA LYS A 170 11.96 -27.58 -12.01
C LYS A 170 11.42 -27.90 -10.61
N CYS A 171 10.29 -27.35 -10.16
CA CYS A 171 9.79 -27.60 -8.80
C CYS A 171 8.68 -28.67 -8.71
N GLN A 172 8.68 -29.68 -9.58
CA GLN A 172 7.65 -30.74 -9.56
C GLN A 172 8.04 -32.01 -8.77
N LYS A 173 9.25 -32.12 -8.21
CA LYS A 173 9.74 -33.43 -7.74
C LYS A 173 9.84 -33.66 -6.23
N GLN A 174 9.45 -32.74 -5.33
CA GLN A 174 9.53 -33.09 -3.91
C GLN A 174 8.59 -32.39 -2.93
N CYS A 175 7.41 -31.98 -3.35
CA CYS A 175 6.37 -31.52 -2.44
C CYS A 175 5.02 -32.10 -2.88
N ARG A 176 4.46 -33.05 -2.12
CA ARG A 176 3.04 -33.42 -2.18
C ARG A 176 2.17 -32.32 -1.53
N VAL A 177 2.47 -31.07 -1.85
CA VAL A 177 1.69 -29.89 -1.49
C VAL A 177 0.57 -29.81 -2.52
N GLN A 178 -0.66 -29.51 -2.06
CA GLN A 178 -1.77 -29.13 -2.95
C GLN A 178 -1.18 -28.24 -4.05
N VAL A 179 -1.31 -28.66 -5.31
CA VAL A 179 -0.74 -27.92 -6.43
C VAL A 179 -1.50 -26.60 -6.48
N ILE A 180 -0.96 -25.56 -5.85
CA ILE A 180 -1.33 -24.18 -6.10
C ILE A 180 -0.87 -23.95 -7.53
N THR A 181 -1.76 -24.24 -8.47
CA THR A 181 -1.48 -24.01 -9.88
C THR A 181 -1.32 -22.52 -10.09
N ARG A 182 -0.52 -22.12 -11.07
CA ARG A 182 -0.40 -20.72 -11.52
C ARG A 182 -1.76 -20.05 -11.80
N ASN A 183 -2.79 -20.84 -12.10
CA ASN A 183 -4.17 -20.39 -12.33
C ASN A 183 -4.96 -20.09 -11.04
N SER A 184 -4.41 -20.40 -9.87
CA SER A 184 -5.03 -20.12 -8.57
C SER A 184 -4.89 -18.65 -8.13
N PHE A 185 -4.20 -17.81 -8.92
CA PHE A 185 -3.88 -16.42 -8.59
C PHE A 185 -4.27 -15.44 -9.72
N GLU A 186 -5.47 -15.58 -10.30
CA GLU A 186 -5.92 -14.72 -11.40
C GLU A 186 -5.94 -13.22 -11.01
N GLU A 187 -6.28 -12.89 -9.77
CA GLU A 187 -6.33 -11.49 -9.29
C GLU A 187 -4.94 -10.83 -9.19
N LEU A 188 -3.84 -11.61 -9.14
CA LEU A 188 -2.48 -11.07 -9.14
C LEU A 188 -1.97 -10.74 -10.56
N ARG A 189 -2.72 -11.11 -11.60
CA ARG A 189 -2.32 -10.91 -13.01
C ARG A 189 -2.81 -9.61 -13.62
N ASP A 190 -3.64 -8.86 -12.92
CA ASP A 190 -4.23 -7.63 -13.47
C ASP A 190 -3.28 -6.42 -13.46
N GLY A 191 -2.06 -6.60 -12.93
CA GLY A 191 -1.04 -5.55 -12.84
C GLY A 191 -1.32 -4.48 -11.79
N LYS A 192 -2.35 -4.67 -10.94
CA LYS A 192 -2.76 -3.69 -9.93
C LYS A 192 -2.29 -4.04 -8.52
N ARG A 193 -1.65 -5.20 -8.35
CA ARG A 193 -1.25 -5.72 -7.05
C ARG A 193 0.25 -5.99 -7.01
N LEU A 194 0.86 -5.66 -5.87
CA LEU A 194 2.24 -6.00 -5.52
C LEU A 194 2.19 -7.16 -4.53
N SER A 195 2.91 -8.25 -4.82
CA SER A 195 2.99 -9.42 -3.93
C SER A 195 4.33 -9.45 -3.21
N TYR A 196 4.35 -9.90 -1.97
CA TYR A 196 5.55 -9.93 -1.15
C TYR A 196 5.47 -11.00 -0.06
N ASN A 197 6.65 -11.40 0.45
CA ASN A 197 6.77 -12.34 1.56
C ASN A 197 6.86 -11.57 2.90
N THR A 198 5.75 -11.45 3.61
CA THR A 198 5.65 -10.70 4.88
C THR A 198 5.04 -11.56 6.00
N CYS A 199 5.30 -11.15 7.24
CA CYS A 199 4.63 -11.68 8.43
C CYS A 199 3.41 -10.86 8.87
N PHE A 200 3.00 -9.87 8.07
CA PHE A 200 1.82 -9.06 8.29
C PHE A 200 0.60 -9.81 7.77
N TYR A 201 -0.23 -10.27 8.71
CA TYR A 201 -1.43 -11.05 8.45
C TYR A 201 -2.66 -10.27 8.94
N ASP A 202 -3.63 -10.94 9.57
CA ASP A 202 -4.82 -10.30 10.16
C ASP A 202 -4.47 -9.02 10.92
N GLY A 203 -5.29 -7.97 10.80
CA GLY A 203 -5.10 -6.67 11.46
C GLY A 203 -4.15 -5.70 10.75
N ALA A 204 -3.25 -6.19 9.89
CA ALA A 204 -2.38 -5.34 9.09
C ALA A 204 -3.05 -4.79 7.82
N SER A 205 -4.24 -5.27 7.44
CA SER A 205 -4.99 -4.76 6.30
C SER A 205 -5.19 -3.25 6.38
N GLY A 206 -4.86 -2.56 5.30
CA GLY A 206 -4.84 -1.10 5.18
C GLY A 206 -3.49 -0.45 5.51
N SER A 207 -2.43 -1.22 5.79
CA SER A 207 -1.08 -0.70 6.02
C SER A 207 -0.47 -0.10 4.75
N PRO A 208 0.26 1.03 4.83
CA PRO A 208 1.05 1.51 3.70
C PRO A 208 2.23 0.56 3.41
N VAL A 209 2.56 0.44 2.12
CA VAL A 209 3.73 -0.27 1.61
C VAL A 209 4.66 0.75 0.98
N LEU A 210 5.90 0.78 1.46
CA LEU A 210 6.93 1.74 1.08
C LEU A 210 8.04 1.04 0.28
N ASN A 211 8.53 1.66 -0.80
CA ASN A 211 9.72 1.16 -1.51
C ASN A 211 11.04 1.54 -0.79
N ASP A 212 12.17 1.15 -1.37
CA ASP A 212 13.53 1.45 -0.88
C ASP A 212 13.86 2.94 -0.79
N LYS A 213 13.14 3.79 -1.53
CA LYS A 213 13.20 5.26 -1.48
C LYS A 213 12.21 5.88 -0.48
N PHE A 214 11.56 5.05 0.33
CA PHE A 214 10.52 5.45 1.28
C PHE A 214 9.30 6.10 0.63
N GLN A 215 9.00 5.70 -0.61
CA GLN A 215 7.83 6.17 -1.33
C GLN A 215 6.66 5.22 -1.12
N LEU A 216 5.46 5.76 -0.91
CA LEU A 216 4.21 5.01 -0.87
C LEU A 216 3.90 4.43 -2.25
N VAL A 217 3.85 3.10 -2.35
CA VAL A 217 3.65 2.38 -3.62
C VAL A 217 2.41 1.48 -3.62
N ALA A 218 2.00 0.96 -2.47
CA ALA A 218 0.82 0.13 -2.34
C ALA A 218 0.18 0.27 -0.95
N MET A 219 -1.03 -0.26 -0.82
CA MET A 219 -1.70 -0.49 0.46
C MET A 219 -1.86 -2.00 0.63
N HIS A 220 -1.34 -2.54 1.73
CA HIS A 220 -1.46 -3.96 2.04
C HIS A 220 -2.92 -4.33 2.29
N THR A 221 -3.40 -5.40 1.65
CA THR A 221 -4.81 -5.81 1.67
C THR A 221 -4.99 -7.14 2.37
N GLY A 222 -4.35 -8.19 1.86
CA GLY A 222 -4.40 -9.52 2.46
C GLY A 222 -3.56 -10.52 1.70
N GLY A 223 -3.85 -11.81 1.91
CA GLY A 223 -3.03 -12.89 1.37
C GLY A 223 -3.79 -14.15 1.06
N TYR A 224 -3.12 -15.00 0.29
CA TYR A 224 -3.58 -16.33 -0.07
C TYR A 224 -3.11 -17.33 0.98
N TRP A 225 -4.07 -18.04 1.56
CA TRP A 225 -3.85 -19.05 2.58
C TRP A 225 -4.31 -20.42 2.13
N TYR A 226 -3.71 -21.45 2.71
CA TYR A 226 -4.16 -22.84 2.58
C TYR A 226 -4.20 -23.50 3.96
N GLN A 227 -5.09 -24.47 4.12
CA GLN A 227 -5.15 -25.30 5.31
C GLN A 227 -4.28 -26.55 5.12
N LEU A 228 -3.32 -26.72 6.02
CA LEU A 228 -2.60 -27.97 6.15
C LEU A 228 -3.53 -29.07 6.64
N TRP A 229 -3.20 -30.32 6.32
CA TRP A 229 -3.92 -31.51 6.82
C TRP A 229 -3.98 -31.59 8.35
N THR A 230 -3.10 -30.86 9.05
CA THR A 230 -3.09 -30.71 10.51
C THR A 230 -4.10 -29.69 11.04
N GLY A 231 -4.93 -29.10 10.17
CA GLY A 231 -5.87 -28.02 10.52
C GLY A 231 -5.23 -26.64 10.72
N LYS A 232 -3.93 -26.49 10.47
CA LYS A 232 -3.22 -25.20 10.57
C LYS A 232 -3.31 -24.45 9.25
N THR A 233 -3.71 -23.18 9.30
CA THR A 233 -3.67 -22.28 8.14
C THR A 233 -2.26 -21.74 7.95
N GLN A 234 -1.78 -21.69 6.72
CA GLN A 234 -0.50 -21.06 6.37
C GLN A 234 -0.70 -20.10 5.19
N ASN A 235 -0.20 -18.88 5.35
CA ASN A 235 -0.16 -17.87 4.30
C ASN A 235 1.00 -18.17 3.35
N VAL A 236 0.73 -18.12 2.05
CA VAL A 236 1.69 -18.44 0.99
C VAL A 236 2.22 -17.17 0.36
N ILE A 237 1.32 -16.23 0.06
CA ILE A 237 1.61 -15.00 -0.67
C ILE A 237 0.68 -13.92 -0.13
N GLU A 238 1.26 -12.86 0.40
CA GLU A 238 0.54 -11.64 0.77
C GLU A 238 0.67 -10.62 -0.36
N TYR A 239 -0.28 -9.71 -0.46
CA TYR A 239 -0.30 -8.68 -1.49
C TYR A 239 -0.86 -7.35 -0.98
N GLY A 240 -0.62 -6.31 -1.77
CA GLY A 240 -1.20 -4.99 -1.60
C GLY A 240 -1.62 -4.39 -2.93
N THR A 241 -2.67 -3.59 -2.94
CA THR A 241 -3.15 -2.88 -4.13
C THR A 241 -2.26 -1.65 -4.37
N HIS A 242 -1.83 -1.44 -5.61
CA HIS A 242 -1.04 -0.28 -6.01
C HIS A 242 -1.77 1.01 -5.66
N VAL A 243 -1.09 1.92 -4.96
CA VAL A 243 -1.70 3.18 -4.53
C VAL A 243 -2.03 4.09 -5.72
N THR A 244 -1.30 3.97 -6.83
CA THR A 244 -1.56 4.72 -8.07
C THR A 244 -2.89 4.30 -8.70
N VAL A 245 -3.22 3.01 -8.63
CA VAL A 245 -4.51 2.47 -9.09
C VAL A 245 -5.65 2.92 -8.18
N ILE A 246 -5.43 2.89 -6.86
CA ILE A 246 -6.40 3.42 -5.88
C ILE A 246 -6.65 4.90 -6.14
N LEU A 247 -5.59 5.72 -6.26
CA LEU A 247 -5.69 7.15 -6.47
C LEU A 247 -6.44 7.49 -7.76
N LYS A 248 -6.17 6.77 -8.85
CA LYS A 248 -6.91 6.91 -10.10
C LYS A 248 -8.41 6.65 -9.90
N ASN A 249 -8.76 5.58 -9.19
CA ASN A 249 -10.16 5.26 -8.93
C ASN A 249 -10.84 6.25 -7.97
N VAL A 250 -10.14 6.73 -6.94
CA VAL A 250 -10.61 7.79 -6.04
C VAL A 250 -10.94 9.06 -6.84
N LEU A 251 -10.03 9.50 -7.72
CA LEU A 251 -10.26 10.65 -8.59
C LEU A 251 -11.49 10.42 -9.48
N GLN A 252 -11.62 9.26 -10.11
CA GLN A 252 -12.78 8.92 -10.94
C GLN A 252 -14.10 8.99 -10.17
N GLU A 253 -14.16 8.43 -8.97
CA GLU A 253 -15.35 8.48 -8.12
C GLU A 253 -15.67 9.91 -7.68
N LEU A 254 -14.66 10.69 -7.27
CA LEU A 254 -14.86 12.08 -6.88
C LEU A 254 -15.36 12.93 -8.06
N PHE A 255 -14.75 12.79 -9.25
CA PHE A 255 -15.21 13.47 -10.46
C PHE A 255 -16.67 13.13 -10.80
N ARG A 256 -17.08 11.87 -10.60
CA ARG A 256 -18.44 11.40 -10.89
C ARG A 256 -19.52 12.10 -10.05
N VAL A 257 -19.19 12.50 -8.82
CA VAL A 257 -20.18 13.02 -7.85
C VAL A 257 -19.97 14.48 -7.46
N ALA A 258 -18.81 15.06 -7.76
CA ALA A 258 -18.44 16.41 -7.30
C ALA A 258 -19.33 17.53 -7.87
N SER A 259 -19.90 17.38 -9.06
CA SER A 259 -20.82 18.37 -9.64
C SER A 259 -22.13 18.52 -8.86
N GLU A 260 -22.56 17.45 -8.17
CA GLU A 260 -23.84 17.38 -7.47
C GLU A 260 -23.68 17.41 -5.93
N ASN A 261 -22.44 17.29 -5.44
CA ASN A 261 -22.14 17.21 -4.02
C ASN A 261 -21.00 18.17 -3.64
N PRO A 262 -21.32 19.33 -3.02
CA PRO A 262 -20.34 20.32 -2.59
C PRO A 262 -19.27 19.79 -1.62
N GLU A 263 -19.61 18.84 -0.76
CA GLU A 263 -18.65 18.21 0.16
C GLU A 263 -17.62 17.39 -0.64
N ARG A 264 -18.07 16.64 -1.65
CA ARG A 264 -17.19 15.87 -2.55
C ARG A 264 -16.37 16.76 -3.46
N LEU A 265 -16.92 17.89 -3.90
CA LEU A 265 -16.15 18.91 -4.62
C LEU A 265 -15.02 19.48 -3.75
N ALA A 266 -15.27 19.72 -2.46
CA ALA A 266 -14.22 20.16 -1.54
C ALA A 266 -13.12 19.11 -1.37
N VAL A 267 -13.48 17.83 -1.24
CA VAL A 267 -12.49 16.73 -1.21
C VAL A 267 -11.66 16.70 -2.49
N LEU A 268 -12.32 16.78 -3.65
CA LEU A 268 -11.66 16.78 -4.96
C LEU A 268 -10.68 17.96 -5.08
N LYS A 269 -11.08 19.17 -4.69
CA LYS A 269 -10.22 20.35 -4.68
C LYS A 269 -8.93 20.12 -3.89
N MET A 270 -9.04 19.60 -2.66
CA MET A 270 -7.87 19.34 -1.83
C MET A 270 -6.94 18.28 -2.45
N LEU A 271 -7.53 17.19 -2.97
CA LEU A 271 -6.75 16.13 -3.60
C LEU A 271 -6.04 16.61 -4.86
N VAL A 272 -6.69 17.42 -5.69
CA VAL A 272 -6.13 18.02 -6.90
C VAL A 272 -4.95 18.93 -6.56
N GLU A 273 -5.09 19.77 -5.54
CA GLU A 273 -4.01 20.66 -5.08
C GLU A 273 -2.77 19.90 -4.63
N ASP A 274 -2.92 18.82 -3.86
CA ASP A 274 -1.81 17.96 -3.48
C ASP A 274 -1.26 17.17 -4.67
N ALA A 275 -2.13 16.64 -5.55
CA ALA A 275 -1.73 15.86 -6.71
C ALA A 275 -0.88 16.69 -7.70
N CYS A 276 -1.25 17.95 -7.94
CA CYS A 276 -0.51 18.85 -8.84
C CYS A 276 0.96 19.06 -8.43
N ARG A 277 1.30 18.87 -7.15
CA ARG A 277 2.66 19.04 -6.59
C ARG A 277 3.53 17.80 -6.72
N ILE A 278 2.92 16.63 -6.91
CA ILE A 278 3.61 15.34 -6.83
C ILE A 278 3.62 14.71 -8.22
N PRO A 279 4.80 14.52 -8.87
CA PRO A 279 4.86 14.13 -10.29
C PRO A 279 4.01 12.91 -10.67
N VAL A 280 4.04 11.86 -9.83
CA VAL A 280 3.25 10.64 -10.07
C VAL A 280 1.74 10.91 -9.97
N ALA A 281 1.30 11.72 -9.01
CA ALA A 281 -0.10 12.06 -8.85
C ALA A 281 -0.59 13.06 -9.91
N ARG A 282 0.26 14.03 -10.29
CA ARG A 282 0.01 15.00 -11.36
C ARG A 282 -0.26 14.28 -12.67
N GLU A 283 0.54 13.26 -12.99
CA GLU A 283 0.36 12.45 -14.20
C GLU A 283 -0.97 11.66 -14.15
N ILE A 284 -1.31 11.05 -13.02
CA ILE A 284 -2.60 10.35 -12.85
C ILE A 284 -3.78 11.31 -13.00
N LEU A 285 -3.68 12.51 -12.44
CA LEU A 285 -4.68 13.56 -12.55
C LEU A 285 -4.83 14.02 -14.00
N LYS A 286 -3.71 14.33 -14.67
CA LYS A 286 -3.67 14.72 -16.09
C LYS A 286 -4.36 13.69 -16.96
N GLN A 287 -3.96 12.42 -16.88
CA GLN A 287 -4.60 11.31 -17.60
C GLN A 287 -6.09 11.13 -17.28
N SER A 288 -6.53 11.55 -16.08
CA SER A 288 -7.94 11.47 -15.70
C SER A 288 -8.77 12.61 -16.28
N VAL A 289 -8.15 13.68 -16.77
CA VAL A 289 -8.77 14.91 -17.26
C VAL A 289 -8.62 15.08 -18.78
N THR A 290 -7.47 14.68 -19.34
CA THR A 290 -7.24 14.66 -20.80
C THR A 290 -8.34 13.84 -21.47
N ASN A 291 -8.88 14.35 -22.58
CA ASN A 291 -10.00 13.77 -23.34
C ASN A 291 -11.32 13.59 -22.58
N ASP A 292 -11.48 14.18 -21.38
CA ASP A 292 -12.73 14.22 -20.64
C ASP A 292 -13.18 15.67 -20.40
N LEU A 293 -13.98 16.21 -21.33
CA LEU A 293 -14.43 17.60 -21.30
C LEU A 293 -15.21 17.94 -20.02
N GLN A 294 -15.97 16.99 -19.45
CA GLN A 294 -16.74 17.23 -18.23
C GLN A 294 -15.81 17.44 -17.04
N ARG A 295 -14.77 16.61 -16.89
CA ARG A 295 -13.78 16.75 -15.82
C ARG A 295 -12.93 18.00 -16.00
N TYR A 296 -12.51 18.29 -17.24
CA TYR A 296 -11.76 19.50 -17.56
C TYR A 296 -12.54 20.77 -17.17
N GLU A 297 -13.80 20.90 -17.59
CA GLU A 297 -14.62 22.06 -17.26
C GLU A 297 -14.92 22.15 -15.75
N LEU A 298 -15.09 21.02 -15.06
CA LEU A 298 -15.23 21.01 -13.61
C LEU A 298 -14.01 21.60 -12.90
N LEU A 299 -12.79 21.18 -13.29
CA LEU A 299 -11.55 21.71 -12.71
C LEU A 299 -11.33 23.17 -13.10
N LYS A 300 -11.60 23.54 -14.35
CA LYS A 300 -11.48 24.91 -14.85
C LYS A 300 -12.43 25.87 -14.15
N GLY A 301 -13.62 25.40 -13.79
CA GLY A 301 -14.62 26.16 -13.04
C GLY A 301 -14.34 26.31 -11.53
N MET A 302 -13.27 25.69 -11.00
CA MET A 302 -12.92 25.86 -9.59
C MET A 302 -12.48 27.31 -9.30
N THR A 303 -13.01 27.89 -8.22
CA THR A 303 -12.48 29.15 -7.66
C THR A 303 -11.14 28.89 -6.98
N ASP A 304 -10.25 29.88 -6.96
CA ASP A 304 -8.96 29.87 -6.24
C ASP A 304 -7.99 28.75 -6.68
N ARG A 305 -7.90 28.50 -7.98
CA ARG A 305 -6.95 27.52 -8.55
C ARG A 305 -5.50 27.93 -8.29
N SER A 306 -4.66 26.97 -7.92
CA SER A 306 -3.21 27.17 -7.91
C SER A 306 -2.65 27.34 -9.32
N SER A 307 -1.49 28.02 -9.42
CA SER A 307 -0.75 28.12 -10.69
C SER A 307 -0.39 26.75 -11.26
N LEU A 308 -0.13 25.77 -10.40
CA LEU A 308 0.17 24.40 -10.79
C LEU A 308 -1.02 23.70 -11.46
N LEU A 309 -2.25 23.99 -11.01
CA LEU A 309 -3.46 23.48 -11.65
C LEU A 309 -3.70 24.17 -12.99
N ASP A 310 -3.48 25.48 -13.09
CA ASP A 310 -3.56 26.19 -14.36
C ASP A 310 -2.55 25.65 -15.40
N GLU A 311 -1.30 25.38 -14.99
CA GLU A 311 -0.30 24.73 -15.83
C GLU A 311 -0.78 23.35 -16.32
N LEU A 312 -1.36 22.52 -15.44
CA LEU A 312 -1.85 21.20 -15.82
C LEU A 312 -2.99 21.31 -16.84
N LEU A 313 -3.93 22.24 -16.64
CA LEU A 313 -5.06 22.41 -17.56
C LEU A 313 -4.60 22.90 -18.94
N ASN A 314 -3.57 23.75 -19.01
CA ASN A 314 -2.98 24.17 -20.28
C ASN A 314 -2.36 22.98 -21.01
N GLU A 315 -1.61 22.12 -20.32
CA GLU A 315 -1.05 20.89 -20.90
C GLU A 315 -2.15 19.96 -21.44
N CYS A 316 -3.25 19.76 -20.68
CA CYS A 316 -4.39 18.96 -21.14
C CYS A 316 -5.05 19.56 -22.40
N GLU A 317 -5.16 20.89 -22.48
CA GLU A 317 -5.76 21.56 -23.63
C GLU A 317 -4.90 21.42 -24.89
N GLU A 318 -3.58 21.45 -24.76
CA GLU A 318 -2.64 21.19 -25.86
C GLU A 318 -2.74 19.74 -26.36
N GLU A 319 -2.79 18.76 -25.47
CA GLU A 319 -2.93 17.34 -25.84
C GLU A 319 -4.27 17.06 -26.54
N ASN A 320 -5.37 17.61 -26.04
CA ASN A 320 -6.70 17.47 -26.66
C ASN A 320 -6.74 18.07 -28.09
N ARG A 321 -5.95 19.11 -28.37
CA ARG A 321 -5.84 19.70 -29.72
C ARG A 321 -5.06 18.80 -30.67
N MET A 322 -3.98 18.16 -30.20
CA MET A 322 -3.13 17.31 -31.01
C MET A 322 -3.80 16.00 -31.46
N GLU A 323 -4.79 15.48 -30.73
CA GLU A 323 -5.52 14.27 -31.13
C GLU A 323 -6.60 14.52 -32.21
N LEU A 324 -6.93 15.79 -32.49
CA LEU A 324 -7.94 16.17 -33.48
C LEU A 324 -7.35 16.47 -34.88
N ASP A 325 -6.03 16.58 -34.98
CA ASP A 325 -5.25 16.78 -36.23
C ASP A 325 -4.71 15.45 -36.79
#